data_AF-A0A534JXN9-F1
#
_entry.id   AF-A0A534JXN9-F1
#
_cell.length_a   1.000
_cell.length_b   1.000
_cell.length_c   1.000
_cell.angle_alpha   90.00
_cell.angle_beta   90.00
_cell.angle_gamma   90.00
#
_symmetry.space_group_name_H-M   'P 1'
#
loop_
_entity.id
_entity.type
_entity.pdbx_description
1 polymer ?
#
loop_
_entity_poly.entity_id
_entity_poly.type
_entity_poly.pdbx_seq_one_letter_code
_entity_poly.pdbx_strand_id
1 'polypeptide(L)'
;EKKSLARLLGEPDPACRTREGDAHPFDRAALERLASVLNRDEAEKLRLPLTLIVSGDSEDSAYLTDELGAKALRAIEKFDRAFPFRDGRMALPHSLAVDLVRRHGGALQLAFA
;
A
#
# COMPACT_ATOMS: atom_id res chain seq x y z
N GLU A 1 1.90 10.33 -10.74
CA GLU A 1 2.59 10.98 -9.61
C GLU A 1 2.02 10.46 -8.29
N LYS A 2 2.88 10.03 -7.34
CA LYS A 2 2.43 9.58 -6.01
C LYS A 2 2.21 10.79 -5.08
N LYS A 3 1.21 10.72 -4.20
CA LYS A 3 0.88 11.75 -3.20
C LYS A 3 1.02 11.20 -1.77
N SER A 4 1.20 12.08 -0.77
CA SER A 4 1.10 11.66 0.64
C SER A 4 -0.29 11.16 0.97
N LEU A 5 -0.37 10.24 1.93
CA LEU A 5 -1.63 9.90 2.58
C LEU A 5 -2.32 11.15 3.15
N ALA A 6 -1.58 12.01 3.86
CA ALA A 6 -2.11 13.25 4.42
C ALA A 6 -2.71 14.17 3.33
N ARG A 7 -2.05 14.31 2.18
CA ARG A 7 -2.57 15.10 1.05
C ARG A 7 -3.85 14.48 0.49
N LEU A 8 -3.87 13.17 0.26
CA LEU A 8 -5.04 12.46 -0.28
C LEU A 8 -6.25 12.54 0.67
N LEU A 9 -6.04 12.57 1.98
CA LEU A 9 -7.10 12.78 2.98
C LEU A 9 -7.66 14.21 2.98
N GLY A 10 -6.91 15.19 2.46
CA GLY A 10 -7.40 16.56 2.29
C GLY A 10 -8.20 16.79 1.01
N GLU A 11 -8.13 15.85 0.04
CA GLU A 11 -8.80 15.99 -1.26
C GLU A 11 -10.29 15.57 -1.15
N PRO A 12 -11.24 16.28 -1.78
CA PRO A 12 -12.65 15.86 -1.79
C PRO A 12 -12.87 14.58 -2.61
N ASP A 13 -12.10 14.42 -3.69
CA ASP A 13 -12.03 13.22 -4.53
C ASP A 13 -10.56 12.75 -4.60
N PRO A 14 -10.13 11.86 -3.69
CA PRO A 14 -8.73 11.47 -3.59
C PRO A 14 -8.27 10.67 -4.80
N ALA A 15 -7.34 11.24 -5.58
CA ALA A 15 -6.80 10.56 -6.76
C ALA A 15 -5.35 10.94 -7.04
N CYS A 16 -4.62 10.03 -7.67
CA CYS A 16 -3.31 10.28 -8.28
C CYS A 16 -3.42 10.17 -9.79
N ARG A 17 -2.38 10.60 -10.51
CA ARG A 17 -2.27 10.33 -11.96
C ARG A 17 -1.40 9.10 -12.22
N THR A 18 -1.82 8.23 -13.11
CA THR A 18 -1.00 7.12 -13.63
C THR A 18 0.13 7.67 -14.50
N ARG A 19 1.00 6.79 -15.01
CA ARG A 19 2.03 7.19 -15.98
C ARG A 19 1.43 7.66 -17.32
N GLU A 20 0.28 7.10 -17.69
CA GLU A 20 -0.45 7.40 -18.93
C GLU A 20 -1.31 8.66 -18.82
N GLY A 21 -1.45 9.21 -17.60
CA GLY A 21 -2.16 10.46 -17.33
C GLY A 21 -3.57 10.26 -16.77
N ASP A 22 -4.06 9.02 -16.75
CA ASP A 22 -5.38 8.68 -16.21
C ASP A 22 -5.47 8.90 -14.70
N ALA A 23 -6.70 9.08 -14.23
CA ALA A 23 -7.00 9.15 -12.80
C ALA A 23 -6.91 7.75 -12.17
N HIS A 24 -6.15 7.65 -11.08
CA HIS A 24 -6.11 6.53 -10.15
C HIS A 24 -6.84 6.94 -8.87
N PRO A 25 -8.14 6.63 -8.73
CA PRO A 25 -8.90 7.00 -7.54
C PRO A 25 -8.52 6.14 -6.34
N PHE A 26 -8.70 6.69 -5.15
CA PHE A 26 -8.56 5.98 -3.88
C PHE A 26 -9.87 6.00 -3.11
N ASP A 27 -10.24 4.85 -2.55
CA ASP A 27 -11.31 4.78 -1.57
C ASP A 27 -10.91 5.53 -0.30
N ARG A 28 -11.71 6.53 0.09
CA ARG A 28 -11.51 7.30 1.33
C ARG A 28 -11.44 6.38 2.55
N ALA A 29 -12.28 5.36 2.64
CA ALA A 29 -12.27 4.45 3.78
C ALA A 29 -10.96 3.65 3.86
N ALA A 30 -10.30 3.35 2.74
CA ALA A 30 -8.98 2.73 2.74
C ALA A 30 -7.89 3.70 3.23
N LEU A 31 -7.95 4.97 2.81
CA LEU A 31 -7.03 6.02 3.29
C LEU A 31 -7.17 6.25 4.80
N GLU A 32 -8.40 6.36 5.30
CA GLU A 32 -8.68 6.57 6.73
C GLU A 32 -8.21 5.38 7.57
N ARG A 33 -8.39 4.14 7.08
CA ARG A 33 -7.85 2.94 7.73
C ARG A 33 -6.33 2.99 7.85
N LEU A 34 -5.62 3.37 6.79
CA LEU A 34 -4.16 3.57 6.85
C LEU A 34 -3.77 4.66 7.85
N ALA A 35 -4.51 5.77 7.88
CA ALA A 35 -4.23 6.88 8.80
C ALA A 35 -4.46 6.50 10.27
N SER A 36 -5.42 5.61 10.55
CA SER A 36 -5.77 5.21 11.91
C SER A 36 -4.63 4.54 12.69
N VAL A 37 -3.61 4.04 11.99
CA VAL A 37 -2.44 3.36 12.58
C VAL A 37 -1.14 4.16 12.44
N LEU A 38 -1.22 5.39 11.92
CA LEU A 38 -0.08 6.27 11.66
C LEU A 38 -0.20 7.58 12.44
N ASN A 39 0.93 8.11 12.88
CA ASN A 39 0.95 9.49 13.36
C ASN A 39 0.95 10.49 12.19
N ARG A 40 0.82 11.78 12.49
CA ARG A 40 0.75 12.85 11.49
C ARG A 40 1.99 12.87 10.58
N ASP A 41 3.18 12.78 11.14
CA ASP A 41 4.43 12.84 10.38
C ASP A 41 4.59 11.63 9.45
N GLU A 42 4.12 10.47 9.89
CA GLU A 42 4.07 9.26 9.08
C GLU A 42 3.06 9.39 7.93
N ALA A 43 1.87 9.93 8.18
CA ALA A 43 0.88 10.18 7.14
C ALA A 43 1.37 11.19 6.08
N GLU A 44 2.21 12.17 6.48
CA GLU A 44 2.86 13.10 5.56
C GLU A 44 3.98 12.45 4.73
N LYS A 45 4.59 11.37 5.23
CA LYS A 45 5.68 10.65 4.55
C LYS A 45 5.18 9.53 3.65
N LEU A 46 4.15 8.79 4.07
CA LEU A 46 3.63 7.64 3.32
C LEU A 46 3.10 8.06 1.95
N ARG A 47 3.71 7.55 0.87
CA ARG A 47 3.34 7.86 -0.52
C ARG A 47 2.51 6.74 -1.14
N LEU A 48 1.34 7.09 -1.69
CA LEU A 48 0.40 6.13 -2.28
C LEU A 48 0.34 6.22 -3.82
N PRO A 49 0.00 5.11 -4.51
CA PRO A 49 -0.29 3.77 -3.94
C PRO A 49 0.98 3.04 -3.45
N LEU A 50 0.84 2.13 -2.49
CA LEU A 50 1.88 1.17 -2.13
C LEU A 50 1.94 0.06 -3.18
N THR A 51 3.14 -0.29 -3.63
CA THR A 51 3.33 -1.28 -4.70
C THR A 51 3.76 -2.61 -4.11
N LEU A 52 2.94 -3.64 -4.31
CA LEU A 52 3.29 -5.04 -4.10
C LEU A 52 3.89 -5.59 -5.39
N ILE A 53 5.15 -5.99 -5.35
CA ILE A 53 5.88 -6.47 -6.53
C ILE A 53 5.84 -7.99 -6.54
N VAL A 54 5.29 -8.57 -7.59
CA VAL A 54 5.27 -10.01 -7.85
C VAL A 54 6.50 -10.34 -8.70
N SER A 55 7.37 -11.22 -8.21
CA SER A 55 8.51 -11.70 -8.97
C SER A 55 8.17 -13.06 -9.58
N GLY A 56 8.41 -13.22 -10.88
CA GLY A 56 8.18 -14.50 -11.58
C GLY A 56 9.13 -15.62 -11.15
N ASP A 57 10.28 -15.29 -10.57
CA ASP A 57 11.33 -16.26 -10.18
C ASP A 57 11.12 -16.85 -8.78
N SER A 58 10.28 -16.23 -7.96
CA SER A 58 10.00 -16.67 -6.60
C SER A 58 8.55 -17.15 -6.51
N GLU A 59 8.41 -18.49 -6.51
CA GLU A 59 7.15 -19.24 -6.42
C GLU A 59 6.11 -18.50 -5.56
N ASP A 60 5.04 -18.03 -6.21
CA ASP A 60 3.83 -17.50 -5.59
C ASP A 60 4.01 -16.45 -4.49
N SER A 61 5.00 -15.55 -4.62
CA SER A 61 5.21 -14.48 -3.64
C SER A 61 5.18 -13.08 -4.23
N ALA A 62 4.73 -12.13 -3.41
CA ALA A 62 4.81 -10.70 -3.66
C ALA A 62 5.55 -10.02 -2.51
N TYR A 63 6.21 -8.90 -2.77
CA TYR A 63 6.92 -8.15 -1.74
C TYR A 63 6.62 -6.67 -1.76
N LEU A 64 6.54 -6.08 -0.57
CA LEU A 64 6.48 -4.64 -0.35
C LEU A 64 7.84 -4.16 0.16
N THR A 65 8.43 -3.15 -0.47
CA THR A 65 9.73 -2.58 -0.10
C THR A 65 9.63 -1.31 0.74
N ASP A 66 8.45 -0.71 0.82
CA ASP A 66 8.21 0.49 1.64
C ASP A 66 8.02 0.08 3.11
N GLU A 67 9.00 0.42 3.96
CA GLU A 67 8.98 0.06 5.38
C GLU A 67 7.78 0.66 6.12
N LEU A 68 7.46 1.93 5.84
CA LEU A 68 6.34 2.61 6.49
C LEU A 68 5.00 2.04 6.02
N GLY A 69 4.88 1.74 4.73
CA GLY A 69 3.75 1.03 4.16
C GLY A 69 3.58 -0.36 4.73
N ALA A 70 4.67 -1.11 4.92
CA ALA A 70 4.65 -2.42 5.56
C ALA A 70 4.21 -2.32 7.02
N LYS A 71 4.73 -1.35 7.78
CA LYS A 71 4.28 -1.09 9.15
C LYS A 71 2.77 -0.85 9.21
N ALA A 72 2.25 0.06 8.38
CA ALA A 72 0.83 0.40 8.34
C ALA A 72 -0.03 -0.82 7.95
N LEU A 73 0.35 -1.51 6.88
CA LEU A 73 -0.38 -2.66 6.35
C LEU A 73 -0.45 -3.81 7.36
N ARG A 74 0.64 -4.10 8.06
CA ARG A 74 0.66 -5.13 9.12
C ARG A 74 -0.26 -4.77 10.28
N ALA A 75 -0.34 -3.49 10.64
CA ALA A 75 -1.19 -3.02 11.73
C ALA A 75 -2.68 -3.10 11.38
N ILE A 76 -3.09 -2.64 10.19
CA ILE A 76 -4.51 -2.66 9.78
C ILE A 76 -5.04 -4.08 9.52
N GLU A 77 -4.20 -4.97 8.98
CA GLU A 77 -4.58 -6.37 8.72
C GLU A 77 -4.40 -7.28 9.94
N LYS A 78 -3.87 -6.74 11.05
CA LYS A 78 -3.63 -7.48 12.30
C LYS A 78 -2.79 -8.73 12.09
N PHE A 79 -1.71 -8.60 11.32
CA PHE A 79 -0.82 -9.74 11.01
C PHE A 79 0.05 -10.17 12.20
N ASP A 80 -0.01 -9.49 13.36
CA ASP A 80 0.77 -9.82 14.55
C ASP A 80 2.26 -10.04 14.26
N ARG A 81 2.72 -11.30 14.31
CA ARG A 81 4.11 -11.72 14.02
C ARG A 81 4.32 -12.18 12.58
N ALA A 82 3.25 -12.39 11.82
CA ALA A 82 3.32 -12.78 10.42
C ALA A 82 3.85 -11.62 9.55
N PHE A 83 4.40 -12.02 8.39
CA PHE A 83 4.90 -11.13 7.34
C PHE A 83 5.77 -9.99 7.90
N PRO A 84 6.86 -10.28 8.63
CA PRO A 84 7.71 -9.23 9.17
C PRO A 84 8.41 -8.47 8.03
N PHE A 85 8.65 -7.18 8.21
CA PHE A 85 9.54 -6.43 7.33
C PHE A 85 10.99 -6.73 7.73
N ARG A 86 11.75 -7.39 6.85
CA ARG A 86 13.13 -7.82 7.07
C ARG A 86 13.91 -7.74 5.76
N ASP A 87 15.19 -7.45 5.84
CA ASP A 87 16.08 -7.35 4.66
C ASP A 87 15.52 -6.40 3.58
N GLY A 88 14.92 -5.28 4.01
CA GLY A 88 14.35 -4.26 3.13
C GLY A 88 13.03 -4.63 2.46
N ARG A 89 12.37 -5.73 2.87
CA ARG A 89 11.10 -6.15 2.27
C ARG A 89 10.16 -6.85 3.25
N MET A 90 8.87 -6.79 2.96
CA MET A 90 7.85 -7.65 3.56
C MET A 90 7.32 -8.60 2.47
N ALA A 91 7.56 -9.90 2.63
CA ALA A 91 7.07 -10.92 1.70
C ALA A 91 5.66 -11.40 2.10
N LEU A 92 4.81 -11.61 1.10
CA LEU A 92 3.44 -12.05 1.21
C LEU A 92 3.18 -13.15 0.16
N PRO A 93 2.34 -14.15 0.45
CA PRO A 93 1.81 -15.04 -0.59
C PRO A 93 1.08 -14.23 -1.68
N HIS A 94 1.22 -14.63 -2.93
CA HIS A 94 0.62 -13.94 -4.08
C HIS A 94 -0.91 -13.84 -3.94
N SER A 95 -1.56 -14.91 -3.50
CA SER A 95 -3.01 -14.93 -3.25
C SER A 95 -3.44 -13.87 -2.23
N LEU A 96 -2.68 -13.70 -1.14
CA LEU A 96 -2.93 -12.67 -0.14
C LEU A 96 -2.67 -11.26 -0.73
N ALA A 97 -1.63 -11.09 -1.53
CA ALA A 97 -1.34 -9.81 -2.18
C ALA A 97 -2.48 -9.37 -3.11
N VAL A 98 -3.03 -10.31 -3.91
CA VAL A 98 -4.19 -10.06 -4.77
C VAL A 98 -5.44 -9.69 -3.96
N ASP A 99 -5.71 -10.40 -2.87
CA ASP A 99 -6.83 -10.09 -1.96
C ASP A 99 -6.68 -8.68 -1.34
N LEU A 100 -5.49 -8.34 -0.85
CA LEU A 100 -5.20 -7.04 -0.28
C LEU A 100 -5.43 -5.91 -1.28
N VAL A 101 -4.94 -6.03 -2.52
CA VAL A 101 -5.18 -5.01 -3.55
C VAL A 101 -6.67 -4.78 -3.81
N ARG A 102 -7.49 -5.84 -3.80
CA ARG A 102 -8.95 -5.71 -3.95
C ARG A 102 -9.60 -5.01 -2.77
N ARG A 103 -9.17 -5.29 -1.54
CA ARG A 103 -9.78 -4.75 -0.30
C ARG A 103 -9.33 -3.34 0.07
N HIS A 104 -8.21 -2.87 -0.49
CA HIS A 104 -7.61 -1.57 -0.15
C HIS A 104 -7.90 -0.47 -1.17
N GLY A 105 -8.86 -0.68 -2.08
CA GLY A 105 -9.52 0.40 -2.84
C GLY A 105 -8.56 1.39 -3.50
N GLY A 106 -7.52 0.87 -4.18
CA GLY A 106 -6.52 1.68 -4.88
C GLY A 106 -5.34 2.15 -4.02
N ALA A 107 -5.38 2.02 -2.69
CA ALA A 107 -4.24 2.36 -1.81
C ALA A 107 -3.07 1.37 -1.96
N LEU A 108 -3.38 0.14 -2.37
CA LEU A 108 -2.42 -0.87 -2.80
C LEU A 108 -2.56 -1.12 -4.30
N GLN A 109 -1.45 -1.47 -4.96
CA GLN A 109 -1.43 -1.93 -6.35
C GLN A 109 -0.44 -3.09 -6.51
N LEU A 110 -0.65 -3.90 -7.55
CA LEU A 110 0.31 -4.93 -7.96
C LEU A 110 1.17 -4.42 -9.11
N ALA A 111 2.45 -4.80 -9.08
CA ALA A 111 3.35 -4.69 -10.22
C ALA A 111 4.02 -6.04 -10.44
N PHE A 112 4.29 -6.37 -11.69
CA PHE A 112 5.02 -7.58 -12.07
C PHE A 112 6.44 -7.16 -12.46
N ALA A 113 7.43 -7.79 -11.85
CA ALA A 113 8.85 -7.56 -12.11
C ALA A 113 9.36 -8.44 -13.26
#